data_AF-A0A7Y0SB46-F1
#
_entry.id   AF-A0A7Y0SB46-F1
#
_cell.length_a   1.000
_cell.length_b   1.000
_cell.length_c   1.000
_cell.angle_alpha   90.00
_cell.angle_beta   90.00
_cell.angle_gamma   90.00
#
_symmetry.space_group_name_H-M   'P 1'
#
loop_
_entity.id
_entity.type
_entity.pdbx_description
1 polymer ?
#
loop_
_entity_poly.entity_id
_entity_poly.type
_entity_poly.pdbx_seq_one_letter_code
_entity_poly.pdbx_strand_id
1 'polypeptide(L)'
;MEIILITAAFLAGFIALKCSLPPLVGFLLAGFGLHAFGYQSNDVIVTLADLGVTLLLFTIGLKLDVKTLLSKEIWGGATAHNILSTAFFALALS
;
A
#
# COMPACT_ATOMS: atom_id res chain seq x y z
N MET A 1 18.11 14.41 -4.95
CA MET A 1 16.66 14.48 -5.27
C MET A 1 15.81 13.61 -4.34
N GLU A 2 16.42 12.62 -3.70
CA GLU A 2 15.87 11.64 -2.76
C GLU A 2 15.27 12.33 -1.52
N ILE A 3 15.98 13.33 -0.99
CA ILE A 3 15.53 14.10 0.18
C ILE A 3 14.22 14.84 -0.13
N ILE A 4 14.07 15.39 -1.34
CA ILE A 4 12.85 16.10 -1.74
C ILE A 4 11.67 15.13 -1.79
N LEU A 5 11.85 13.93 -2.37
CA LEU A 5 10.81 12.90 -2.44
C LEU A 5 10.36 12.45 -1.03
N ILE A 6 11.33 12.14 -0.16
CA ILE A 6 11.05 11.65 1.20
C ILE A 6 10.42 12.75 2.06
N THR A 7 10.96 13.96 2.03
CA THR A 7 10.43 15.08 2.82
C THR A 7 9.05 15.52 2.32
N ALA A 8 8.82 15.58 1.01
CA ALA A 8 7.51 15.89 0.45
C ALA A 8 6.47 14.83 0.84
N ALA A 9 6.80 13.54 0.71
CA ALA A 9 5.93 12.45 1.15
C ALA A 9 5.63 12.57 2.66
N PHE A 10 6.66 12.74 3.49
CA PHE A 10 6.50 12.85 4.94
C PHE A 10 5.63 14.05 5.33
N LEU A 11 5.86 15.22 4.72
CA LEU A 11 5.13 16.44 5.02
C LEU A 11 3.67 16.33 4.57
N ALA A 12 3.41 15.80 3.38
CA ALA A 12 2.05 15.59 2.89
C ALA A 12 1.28 14.55 3.74
N GLY A 13 1.94 13.46 4.14
CA GLY A 13 1.37 12.49 5.07
C GLY A 13 1.06 13.08 6.44
N PHE A 14 1.93 13.96 6.95
CA PHE A 14 1.71 14.68 8.20
C PHE A 14 0.54 15.67 8.12
N ILE A 15 0.43 16.41 7.00
CA ILE A 15 -0.70 17.30 6.74
C ILE A 15 -2.01 16.49 6.62
N ALA A 16 -1.99 15.37 5.91
CA ALA A 16 -3.15 14.48 5.79
C ALA A 16 -3.61 13.98 7.17
N LEU A 17 -2.65 13.58 8.03
CA LEU A 17 -2.94 13.18 9.40
C LEU A 17 -3.57 14.32 10.22
N LYS A 18 -3.10 15.56 10.07
CA LYS A 18 -3.69 16.73 10.71
C LYS A 18 -5.11 17.04 10.21
N CYS A 19 -5.40 16.71 8.96
CA CYS A 19 -6.73 16.85 8.37
C CYS A 19 -7.67 15.67 8.71
N SER A 20 -7.26 14.74 9.59
CA SER A 20 -8.00 13.51 9.93
C SER A 20 -8.16 12.51 8.77
N LEU A 21 -7.33 12.59 7.74
CA LEU A 21 -7.25 11.58 6.68
C LEU A 21 -6.18 10.53 7.01
N PRO A 22 -6.31 9.29 6.49
CA PRO A 22 -5.23 8.32 6.55
C PRO A 22 -3.95 8.89 5.90
N PRO A 23 -2.77 8.75 6.55
CA PRO A 23 -1.50 9.26 6.00
C PRO A 23 -1.17 8.77 4.60
N LEU A 24 -1.67 7.57 4.24
CA LEU A 24 -1.51 6.97 2.92
C LEU A 24 -1.99 7.90 1.80
N VAL A 25 -3.09 8.65 2.03
CA VAL A 25 -3.60 9.63 1.06
C VAL A 25 -2.56 10.72 0.80
N GLY A 26 -1.92 11.24 1.84
CA GLY A 26 -0.87 12.26 1.72
C GLY A 26 0.38 11.73 1.01
N PHE A 27 0.82 10.51 1.31
CA PHE A 27 1.95 9.87 0.61
C PHE A 27 1.67 9.70 -0.89
N LEU A 28 0.44 9.27 -1.23
CA LEU A 28 0.04 9.05 -2.62
C LEU A 28 -0.05 10.38 -3.40
N LEU A 29 -0.63 11.41 -2.79
CA LEU A 29 -0.72 12.74 -3.40
C LEU A 29 0.67 13.35 -3.63
N ALA A 30 1.59 13.23 -2.67
CA ALA A 30 2.97 13.69 -2.86
C ALA A 30 3.67 12.92 -3.99
N GLY A 31 3.54 11.59 -4.01
CA GLY A 31 4.15 10.75 -5.04
C GLY A 31 3.64 11.10 -6.45
N PHE A 32 2.33 11.18 -6.64
CA PHE A 32 1.74 11.54 -7.94
C PHE A 32 2.05 12.99 -8.33
N GLY A 33 2.01 13.92 -7.38
CA GLY A 33 2.37 15.31 -7.62
C GLY A 33 3.81 15.44 -8.10
N LEU A 34 4.77 14.87 -7.38
CA LEU A 34 6.19 14.94 -7.74
C LEU A 34 6.47 14.22 -9.06
N HIS A 35 5.83 13.08 -9.32
CA HIS A 35 5.93 12.39 -10.62
C HIS A 35 5.44 13.27 -11.78
N ALA A 36 4.32 13.99 -11.61
CA ALA A 36 3.82 14.93 -12.62
C ALA A 36 4.77 16.11 -12.87
N PHE A 37 5.54 16.53 -11.87
CA PHE A 37 6.62 17.52 -12.01
C PHE A 37 7.90 16.96 -12.65
N GLY A 38 7.93 15.69 -13.06
CA GLY A 38 9.06 15.06 -13.73
C GLY A 38 10.11 14.46 -12.79
N TYR A 39 9.82 14.35 -11.49
CA TYR A 39 10.70 13.64 -10.57
C TYR A 39 10.53 12.13 -10.74
N GLN A 40 11.63 11.44 -11.02
CA GLN A 40 11.67 9.99 -11.13
C GLN A 40 12.26 9.35 -9.88
N SER A 41 11.84 8.11 -9.63
CA SER A 41 12.46 7.27 -8.61
C SER A 41 13.91 6.99 -8.98
N ASN A 42 14.82 7.19 -8.03
CA ASN A 42 16.22 6.77 -8.13
C ASN A 42 16.36 5.35 -7.55
N ASP A 43 17.41 4.61 -7.92
CA ASP A 43 17.74 3.26 -7.43
C ASP A 43 17.73 3.18 -5.90
N VAL A 44 18.16 4.25 -5.22
CA VAL A 44 18.12 4.35 -3.75
C VAL A 44 16.69 4.28 -3.22
N ILE A 45 15.75 5.01 -3.84
CA ILE A 45 14.33 5.04 -3.43
C ILE A 45 13.67 3.69 -3.68
N VAL A 46 13.99 3.05 -4.81
CA VAL A 46 13.50 1.70 -5.15
C VAL A 46 13.99 0.69 -4.11
N THR A 47 15.30 0.68 -3.82
CA THR A 47 15.89 -0.21 -2.81
C THR A 47 15.25 0.00 -1.42
N LEU A 48 15.00 1.26 -1.04
CA LEU A 48 14.36 1.59 0.23
C LEU A 48 12.90 1.13 0.29
N ALA A 49 12.16 1.25 -0.81
CA ALA A 49 10.80 0.75 -0.93
C ALA A 49 10.77 -0.77 -0.81
N ASP A 50 11.67 -1.48 -1.49
CA ASP A 50 11.77 -2.93 -1.44
C ASP A 50 12.11 -3.43 -0.03
N LEU A 51 13.06 -2.77 0.66
CA LEU A 51 13.36 -3.08 2.06
C LEU A 51 12.17 -2.78 2.98
N GLY A 52 11.48 -1.65 2.78
CA GLY A 52 10.28 -1.30 3.55
C GLY A 52 9.16 -2.33 3.39
N VAL A 53 8.88 -2.74 2.15
CA VAL A 53 7.89 -3.78 1.84
C VAL A 53 8.32 -5.12 2.42
N THR A 54 9.60 -5.49 2.29
CA THR A 54 10.14 -6.74 2.86
C THR A 54 9.97 -6.77 4.37
N LEU A 55 10.31 -5.69 5.08
CA LEU A 55 10.13 -5.59 6.54
C LEU A 55 8.65 -5.60 6.95
N LEU A 56 7.79 -4.96 6.16
CA LEU A 56 6.34 -4.99 6.37
C LEU A 56 5.78 -6.40 6.22
N LEU A 57 6.12 -7.10 5.13
CA LEU A 57 5.69 -8.48 4.89
C LEU A 57 6.30 -9.45 5.91
N PHE A 58 7.55 -9.23 6.32
CA PHE A 58 8.19 -10.01 7.39
C PHE A 58 7.44 -9.83 8.72
N THR A 59 7.10 -8.59 9.08
CA THR A 59 6.33 -8.31 10.30
C THR A 59 4.91 -8.89 10.24
N ILE A 60 4.24 -8.79 9.08
CA ILE A 60 2.95 -9.44 8.85
C ILE A 60 3.10 -10.96 9.03
N GLY A 61 4.14 -11.56 8.43
CA GLY A 61 4.46 -12.98 8.56
C GLY A 61 4.69 -13.42 10.01
N LEU A 62 5.39 -12.63 10.83
CA LEU A 62 5.59 -12.91 12.26
C LEU A 62 4.29 -12.83 13.08
N LYS A 63 3.35 -11.97 12.68
CA LYS A 63 2.03 -11.84 13.33
C LYS A 63 0.99 -12.82 12.78
N LEU A 64 1.32 -13.54 11.71
CA LEU A 64 0.42 -14.42 10.99
C LEU A 64 0.28 -15.77 11.71
N ASP A 65 -0.94 -16.16 12.06
CA ASP A 65 -1.20 -17.53 12.52
C ASP A 65 -1.51 -18.43 11.31
N VAL A 66 -0.53 -19.26 10.93
CA VAL A 66 -0.63 -20.16 9.78
C VAL A 66 -1.77 -21.17 9.95
N LYS A 67 -2.04 -21.65 11.17
CA LYS A 67 -3.10 -22.64 11.42
C LYS A 67 -4.48 -22.02 11.23
N THR A 68 -4.64 -20.78 11.71
CA THR A 68 -5.86 -20.00 11.51
C THR A 68 -6.08 -19.74 10.03
N LEU A 69 -5.05 -19.28 9.31
CA LEU A 69 -5.15 -19.05 7.86
C LEU A 69 -5.46 -20.30 7.05
N LEU A 70 -4.94 -21.47 7.44
CA LEU A 70 -5.23 -22.72 6.74
C LEU A 70 -6.60 -23.33 7.12
N SER A 71 -7.35 -22.69 8.04
CA SER A 71 -8.68 -23.15 8.39
C SER A 71 -9.62 -23.05 7.19
N LYS A 72 -10.38 -24.13 6.98
CA LYS A 72 -11.30 -24.29 5.85
C LYS A 72 -12.40 -23.23 5.84
N GLU A 73 -12.78 -22.73 7.00
CA GLU A 73 -13.76 -21.66 7.17
C GLU A 73 -13.26 -20.32 6.60
N ILE A 74 -11.98 -20.01 6.80
CA ILE A 74 -11.37 -18.76 6.32
C ILE A 74 -11.13 -18.85 4.81
N TRP A 75 -10.58 -19.98 4.32
CA TRP A 75 -10.39 -20.20 2.89
C TRP A 75 -11.70 -20.18 2.11
N GLY A 76 -12.75 -20.81 2.62
CA GLY A 76 -14.07 -20.82 1.99
C GLY A 76 -14.65 -19.41 1.87
N GLY A 77 -14.71 -18.68 2.99
CA GLY A 77 -15.24 -17.32 3.01
C GLY A 77 -14.42 -16.33 2.17
N ALA A 78 -13.09 -16.32 2.33
CA ALA A 78 -12.22 -15.39 1.62
C ALA A 78 -12.21 -15.64 0.11
N THR A 79 -12.11 -16.90 -0.33
CA THR A 79 -12.10 -17.24 -1.75
C THR A 79 -13.45 -16.92 -2.40
N ALA A 80 -14.56 -17.30 -1.75
CA ALA A 80 -15.89 -17.00 -2.26
C ALA A 80 -16.16 -15.49 -2.34
N HIS A 81 -15.81 -14.74 -1.30
CA HIS A 81 -15.96 -13.28 -1.30
C HIS A 81 -15.08 -12.62 -2.38
N ASN A 82 -13.84 -13.06 -2.55
CA ASN A 82 -12.93 -12.54 -3.56
C ASN A 82 -13.44 -12.81 -4.99
N ILE A 83 -13.87 -14.04 -5.27
CA ILE A 83 -14.43 -14.39 -6.58
C ILE A 83 -15.71 -13.60 -6.85
N LEU A 84 -16.61 -13.52 -5.87
CA LEU A 84 -17.89 -12.84 -6.03
C LEU A 84 -17.71 -11.33 -6.23
N SER A 85 -16.87 -10.68 -5.43
CA SER A 85 -16.56 -9.25 -5.60
C SER A 85 -15.86 -8.98 -6.93
N THR A 86 -14.88 -9.80 -7.30
CA THR A 86 -14.18 -9.65 -8.59
C THR A 86 -15.14 -9.84 -9.76
N ALA A 87 -15.99 -10.87 -9.74
CA ALA A 87 -16.98 -11.13 -10.78
C ALA A 87 -18.04 -10.01 -10.85
N PHE A 88 -18.48 -9.50 -9.70
CA PHE A 88 -19.43 -8.39 -9.63
C PHE A 88 -18.85 -7.13 -10.27
N PHE A 89 -17.64 -6.72 -9.89
CA PHE A 89 -16.98 -5.55 -10.49
C PHE A 89 -16.65 -5.77 -11.98
N ALA A 90 -16.25 -6.99 -12.38
CA ALA A 90 -15.98 -7.32 -13.77
C ALA A 90 -17.25 -7.20 -14.64
N LEU A 91 -18.38 -7.74 -14.19
CA LEU A 91 -19.67 -7.67 -14.90
C LEU A 91 -20.30 -6.28 -14.88
N ALA A 92 -20.08 -5.49 -13.82
CA ALA A 92 -20.60 -4.13 -13.74
C ALA A 92 -19.84 -3.16 -14.65
N LEU A 93 -18.58 -3.45 -14.97
CA LEU A 93 -17.73 -2.61 -15.82
C LEU A 93 -17.70 -3.07 -17.29
N SER A 94 -18.03 -4.34 -17.57
CA SER A 94 -18.15 -4.90 -18.93
C SER A 94 -19.45 -4.51 -19.62
#